data_AF-A0A317DF75-F1
#
_entry.id   AF-A0A317DF75-F1
#
_cell.length_a   1.000
_cell.length_b   1.000
_cell.length_c   1.000
_cell.angle_alpha   90.00
_cell.angle_beta   90.00
_cell.angle_gamma   90.00
#
_symmetry.space_group_name_H-M   'P 1'
#
loop_
_entity.id
_entity.type
_entity.pdbx_description
1 polymer ?
#
loop_
_entity_poly.entity_id
_entity_poly.type
_entity_poly.pdbx_seq_one_letter_code
_entity_poly.pdbx_strand_id
1 'polypeptide(L)'
;MASYDDDWTDGQRAVYDECHQAGTEWAGDPDTPSEDVQHVINLAEADDDTLGASESDYPPLVDAVTQATGVAVTSVPLSHHDPGFRGFVDGVRDATADEVFGL
;
A
#
# COMPACT_ATOMS: atom_id res chain seq x y z
N MET A 1 11.62 1.26 -7.62
CA MET A 1 12.60 0.22 -7.22
C MET A 1 12.19 -0.21 -5.82
N ALA A 2 11.87 -1.50 -5.60
CA ALA A 2 11.23 -1.95 -4.37
C ALA A 2 12.02 -1.56 -3.11
N SER A 3 11.34 -0.93 -2.15
CA SER A 3 11.94 -0.40 -0.93
C SER A 3 11.75 -1.38 0.22
N TYR A 4 12.44 -2.52 0.17
CA TYR A 4 12.35 -3.52 1.24
C TYR A 4 12.99 -3.03 2.53
N ASP A 5 12.39 -3.40 3.66
CA ASP A 5 13.06 -3.34 4.95
C ASP A 5 14.09 -4.49 5.05
N ASP A 6 15.30 -4.18 5.51
CA ASP A 6 16.39 -5.14 5.65
C ASP A 6 16.05 -6.28 6.62
N ASP A 7 15.19 -6.02 7.61
CA ASP A 7 14.74 -6.98 8.63
C ASP A 7 13.60 -7.90 8.15
N TRP A 8 13.05 -7.68 6.95
CA TRP A 8 11.96 -8.50 6.44
C TRP A 8 12.41 -9.90 6.00
N THR A 9 11.64 -10.89 6.45
CA THR A 9 11.71 -12.26 5.96
C THR A 9 11.24 -12.35 4.50
N ASP A 10 11.60 -13.43 3.81
CA ASP A 10 11.14 -13.67 2.43
C ASP A 10 9.60 -13.69 2.32
N GLY A 11 8.89 -14.15 3.37
CA GLY A 11 7.44 -14.10 3.43
C GLY A 11 6.89 -12.68 3.54
N GLN A 12 7.53 -11.81 4.31
CA GLN A 12 7.13 -10.40 4.41
C GLN A 12 7.42 -9.64 3.11
N ARG A 13 8.53 -9.95 2.43
CA ARG A 13 8.82 -9.40 1.09
C ARG A 13 7.77 -9.83 0.07
N ALA A 14 7.36 -11.10 0.10
CA ALA A 14 6.29 -11.58 -0.77
C ALA A 14 4.96 -10.84 -0.50
N VAL A 15 4.61 -10.59 0.77
CA VAL A 15 3.42 -9.79 1.10
C VAL A 15 3.55 -8.36 0.56
N TYR A 16 4.71 -7.73 0.71
CA TYR A 16 4.97 -6.42 0.14
C TYR A 16 4.79 -6.43 -1.39
N ASP A 17 5.37 -7.41 -2.10
CA ASP A 17 5.31 -7.46 -3.56
C ASP A 17 3.87 -7.65 -4.06
N GLU A 18 3.10 -8.54 -3.42
CA GLU A 18 1.69 -8.77 -3.75
C GLU A 18 0.83 -7.53 -3.45
N CYS A 19 1.03 -6.88 -2.30
CA CYS A 19 0.32 -5.65 -1.98
C CYS A 19 0.72 -4.48 -2.87
N HIS A 20 1.99 -4.41 -3.30
CA HIS A 20 2.49 -3.43 -4.27
C HIS A 20 1.81 -3.59 -5.62
N GLN A 21 1.74 -4.81 -6.14
CA GLN A 21 0.98 -5.08 -7.36
C GLN A 21 -0.49 -4.69 -7.21
N ALA A 22 -1.14 -5.08 -6.11
CA ALA A 22 -2.55 -4.74 -5.86
C ALA A 22 -2.77 -3.22 -5.80
N GLY A 23 -1.87 -2.47 -5.17
CA GLY A 23 -1.91 -1.00 -5.12
C GLY A 23 -1.74 -0.38 -6.51
N THR A 24 -0.82 -0.89 -7.31
CA THR A 24 -0.63 -0.43 -8.70
C THR A 24 -1.85 -0.71 -9.57
N GLU A 25 -2.41 -1.92 -9.49
CA GLU A 25 -3.62 -2.29 -10.25
C GLU A 25 -4.83 -1.44 -9.84
N TRP A 26 -5.01 -1.21 -8.53
CA TRP A 26 -6.10 -0.39 -8.00
C TRP A 26 -5.97 1.07 -8.43
N ALA A 27 -4.79 1.66 -8.36
CA ALA A 27 -4.56 3.06 -8.75
C ALA A 27 -4.68 3.28 -10.27
N GLY A 28 -4.34 2.26 -11.07
CA GLY A 28 -4.48 2.29 -12.53
C GLY A 28 -5.89 2.00 -13.04
N ASP A 29 -6.83 1.64 -12.17
CA ASP A 29 -8.22 1.37 -12.54
C ASP A 29 -8.97 2.70 -12.79
N PRO A 30 -9.56 2.92 -13.98
CA PRO A 30 -10.31 4.13 -14.29
C PRO A 30 -11.56 4.33 -13.42
N ASP A 31 -12.07 3.28 -12.77
CA ASP A 31 -13.17 3.36 -11.81
C ASP A 31 -12.71 3.83 -10.42
N THR A 32 -11.40 3.90 -10.17
CA THR A 32 -10.85 4.39 -8.90
C THR A 32 -10.90 5.92 -8.84
N PRO A 33 -11.57 6.50 -7.82
CA PRO A 33 -11.63 7.95 -7.66
C PRO A 33 -10.26 8.57 -7.36
N SER A 34 -9.90 9.64 -8.07
CA SER A 34 -8.66 10.39 -7.81
C SER A 34 -8.54 10.93 -6.37
N GLU A 35 -9.66 11.20 -5.69
CA GLU A 35 -9.69 11.61 -4.28
C GLU A 35 -9.20 10.49 -3.36
N ASP A 36 -9.57 9.24 -3.65
CA ASP A 36 -9.14 8.06 -2.91
C ASP A 36 -7.66 7.76 -3.17
N VAL A 37 -7.22 7.89 -4.42
CA VAL A 37 -5.79 7.78 -4.77
C VAL A 37 -4.97 8.81 -4.01
N GLN A 38 -5.40 10.07 -4.01
CA GLN A 38 -4.72 11.13 -3.27
C GLN A 38 -4.74 10.87 -1.76
N HIS A 39 -5.80 10.28 -1.21
CA HIS A 39 -5.84 9.87 0.19
C HIS A 39 -4.74 8.87 0.51
N VAL A 40 -4.55 7.83 -0.31
CA VAL A 40 -3.49 6.83 -0.12
C VAL A 40 -2.10 7.44 -0.29
N ILE A 41 -1.91 8.34 -1.24
CA ILE A 41 -0.64 9.09 -1.39
C ILE A 41 -0.32 9.88 -0.11
N ASN A 42 -1.32 10.56 0.46
CA ASN A 42 -1.14 11.30 1.71
C ASN A 42 -0.77 10.38 2.89
N LEU A 43 -1.28 9.14 2.91
CA LEU A 43 -0.88 8.13 3.90
C LEU A 43 0.57 7.69 3.71
N ALA A 44 1.02 7.54 2.46
CA ALA A 44 2.40 7.20 2.12
C ALA A 44 3.41 8.29 2.51
N GLU A 45 2.97 9.55 2.52
CA GLU A 45 3.81 10.70 2.87
C GLU A 45 3.77 11.05 4.37
N ALA A 46 2.82 10.48 5.12
CA ALA A 46 2.69 10.71 6.55
C ALA A 46 3.78 9.94 7.32
N ASP A 47 4.46 10.58 8.27
CA ASP A 47 5.39 9.88 9.16
C ASP A 47 4.65 8.88 10.09
N ASP A 48 5.32 7.81 10.51
CA ASP A 48 4.76 6.81 11.45
C ASP A 48 4.27 7.44 12.77
N ASP A 49 4.93 8.51 13.24
CA ASP A 49 4.49 9.28 14.42
C ASP A 49 3.11 9.94 14.20
N THR A 50 2.78 10.30 12.95
CA THR A 50 1.49 10.88 12.57
C THR A 50 0.42 9.80 12.40
N LEU A 51 0.79 8.65 11.84
CA LEU A 51 -0.11 7.49 11.71
C LEU A 51 -0.47 6.88 13.08
N GLY A 52 0.47 6.95 14.04
CA GLY A 52 0.21 6.80 15.46
C GLY A 52 -0.44 5.48 15.85
N ALA A 53 0.21 4.34 15.56
CA ALA A 53 -0.28 2.98 15.87
C ALA A 53 -1.76 2.74 15.55
N SER A 54 -2.28 3.46 14.54
CA SER A 54 -3.64 3.34 14.09
C SER A 54 -3.76 2.15 13.15
N GLU A 55 -4.95 1.59 13.08
CA GLU A 55 -5.29 0.60 12.07
C GLU A 55 -6.31 1.22 11.12
N SER A 56 -6.27 0.80 9.86
CA SER A 56 -7.20 1.23 8.83
C SER A 56 -8.06 0.06 8.37
N ASP A 57 -9.37 0.27 8.38
CA ASP A 57 -10.38 -0.59 7.78
C ASP A 57 -10.68 -0.21 6.31
N TYR A 58 -9.80 0.58 5.68
CA TYR A 58 -9.95 1.00 4.29
C TYR A 58 -10.06 -0.23 3.36
N PRO A 59 -11.20 -0.45 2.69
CA PRO A 59 -11.46 -1.73 2.03
C PRO A 59 -10.41 -2.15 0.99
N PRO A 60 -9.92 -1.27 0.09
CA PRO A 60 -8.88 -1.64 -0.86
C PRO A 60 -7.59 -2.16 -0.21
N LEU A 61 -7.18 -1.55 0.91
CA LEU A 61 -5.99 -1.96 1.66
C LEU A 61 -6.22 -3.31 2.36
N VAL A 62 -7.37 -3.48 3.01
CA VAL A 62 -7.76 -4.72 3.70
C VAL A 62 -7.86 -5.89 2.72
N ASP A 63 -8.44 -5.66 1.54
CA ASP A 63 -8.56 -6.66 0.49
C ASP A 63 -7.19 -7.05 -0.07
N ALA A 64 -6.31 -6.09 -0.34
CA ALA A 64 -4.94 -6.35 -0.80
C ALA A 64 -4.15 -7.21 0.20
N VAL A 65 -4.20 -6.89 1.50
CA VAL A 65 -3.52 -7.66 2.54
C VAL A 65 -4.16 -9.04 2.71
N THR A 66 -5.48 -9.13 2.63
CA THR A 66 -6.20 -10.42 2.68
C THR A 66 -5.79 -11.32 1.52
N GLN A 67 -5.65 -10.77 0.32
CA GLN A 67 -5.22 -11.51 -0.86
C GLN A 67 -3.76 -11.96 -0.75
N ALA A 68 -2.85 -11.06 -0.35
CA ALA A 68 -1.42 -11.33 -0.24
C ALA A 68 -1.11 -12.38 0.84
N THR A 69 -1.80 -12.33 1.97
CA THR A 69 -1.56 -13.24 3.10
C THR A 69 -2.40 -14.52 3.05
N GLY A 70 -3.49 -14.51 2.28
CA GLY A 70 -4.52 -15.55 2.31
C GLY A 70 -5.33 -15.59 3.61
N VAL A 71 -5.22 -14.56 4.46
CA VAL A 71 -5.89 -14.46 5.76
C VAL A 71 -6.87 -13.30 5.73
N ALA A 72 -8.14 -13.56 6.03
CA ALA A 72 -9.14 -12.51 6.14
C ALA A 72 -8.81 -11.59 7.32
N VAL A 73 -8.36 -10.37 7.02
CA VAL A 73 -8.13 -9.30 7.98
C VAL A 73 -9.30 -8.31 7.95
N THR A 74 -9.52 -7.60 9.04
CA THR A 74 -10.57 -6.56 9.15
C THR A 74 -9.98 -5.15 9.22
N SER A 75 -8.68 -5.06 9.47
CA SER A 75 -7.93 -3.83 9.64
C SER A 75 -6.45 -4.10 9.36
N VAL A 76 -5.76 -3.08 8.87
CA VAL A 76 -4.32 -3.15 8.57
C VAL A 76 -3.61 -2.07 9.38
N PRO A 77 -2.49 -2.38 10.06
CA PRO A 77 -1.68 -1.38 10.74
C PRO A 77 -1.18 -0.31 9.77
N LEU A 78 -1.41 0.96 10.09
CA LEU A 78 -0.84 2.09 9.37
C LEU A 78 0.59 2.30 9.85
N SER A 79 1.53 1.51 9.32
CA SER A 79 2.95 1.63 9.65
C SER A 79 3.84 1.27 8.46
N HIS A 80 4.89 2.05 8.23
CA HIS A 80 5.90 1.78 7.20
C HIS A 80 6.77 0.55 7.49
N HIS A 81 6.67 -0.02 8.68
CA HIS A 81 7.26 -1.32 9.00
C HIS A 81 6.35 -2.51 8.64
N ASP A 82 5.06 -2.26 8.39
CA ASP A 82 4.13 -3.29 7.92
C ASP A 82 4.29 -3.48 6.40
N PRO A 83 4.60 -4.71 5.93
CA PRO A 83 4.83 -4.95 4.51
C PRO A 83 3.57 -4.79 3.67
N GLY A 84 2.38 -5.06 4.23
CA GLY A 84 1.12 -4.95 3.51
C GLY A 84 0.73 -3.50 3.26
N PHE A 85 0.75 -2.68 4.31
CA PHE A 85 0.55 -1.24 4.20
C PHE A 85 1.58 -0.61 3.26
N ARG A 86 2.86 -0.85 3.52
CA ARG A 86 3.94 -0.24 2.74
C ARG A 86 3.92 -0.65 1.27
N GLY A 87 3.68 -1.94 0.99
CA GLY A 87 3.53 -2.44 -0.37
C GLY A 87 2.42 -1.71 -1.11
N PHE A 88 1.21 -1.68 -0.53
CA PHE A 88 0.05 -1.05 -1.15
C PHE A 88 0.27 0.44 -1.45
N VAL A 89 0.74 1.22 -0.47
CA VAL A 89 0.93 2.67 -0.66
C VAL A 89 2.05 2.99 -1.65
N ASP A 90 3.14 2.21 -1.65
CA ASP A 90 4.23 2.35 -2.63
C ASP A 90 3.75 1.97 -4.04
N GLY A 91 2.90 0.94 -4.16
CA GLY A 91 2.29 0.53 -5.43
C GLY A 91 1.40 1.60 -6.05
N VAL A 92 0.56 2.25 -5.23
CA VAL A 92 -0.29 3.38 -5.65
C VAL A 92 0.57 4.57 -6.06
N ARG A 93 1.61 4.89 -5.28
CA ARG A 93 2.52 5.99 -5.57
C ARG A 93 3.29 5.77 -6.87
N ASP A 94 3.79 4.57 -7.11
CA ASP A 94 4.54 4.24 -8.32
C ASP A 94 3.63 4.29 -9.57
N ALA A 95 2.39 3.81 -9.48
CA ALA A 95 1.43 3.88 -10.59
C ALA A 95 1.10 5.32 -10.99
N THR A 96 0.91 6.20 -10.01
CA THR A 96 0.58 7.61 -10.23
C THR A 96 1.79 8.44 -10.62
N ALA A 97 3.01 8.05 -10.22
CA ALA A 97 4.24 8.70 -10.65
C ALA A 97 4.47 8.58 -12.17
N ASP A 98 4.05 7.47 -12.80
CA ASP A 98 4.16 7.25 -14.25
C ASP A 98 3.22 8.18 -15.05
N GLU A 99 2.04 8.51 -14.50
CA GLU A 99 1.10 9.45 -15.13
C GLU A 99 1.49 10.93 -14.95
N VAL A 100 2.21 11.27 -13.87
CA VAL A 100 2.65 12.67 -13.59
C VAL A 100 3.94 13.04 -14.34
N PHE A 101 4.79 12.06 -14.70
CA PHE A 101 6.05 12.29 -15.42
C PHE A 101 6.09 11.67 -16.82
N GLY A 102 5.02 11.85 -17.59
CA GLY A 102 5.04 11.61 -19.05
C GLY A 102 6.05 12.52 -19.76
N LEU A 103 7.34 12.12 -19.77
CA LEU A 103 8.46 12.76 -20.45
C LEU A 103 9.21 11.76 -21.33
#